data_AF-A0A818EKU3-F1
#
_entry.id   AF-A0A818EKU3-F1
#
_cell.length_a   1.000
_cell.length_b   1.000
_cell.length_c   1.000
_cell.angle_alpha   90.00
_cell.angle_beta   90.00
_cell.angle_gamma   90.00
#
_symmetry.space_group_name_H-M   'P 1'
#
loop_
_entity.id
_entity.type
_entity.pdbx_description
1 polymer ?
#
loop_
_entity_poly.entity_id
_entity_poly.type
_entity_poly.pdbx_seq_one_letter_code
_entity_poly.pdbx_strand_id
1 'polypeptide(L)'
;MAELLRKTNSSYYPAFESLLNDVSDALDEAKEIDIFLKPVAQHFDGVETTDFGETESLYGPMFHTLCLMWANCKAYRRPARIIVLLQELNNLIMKQASEFMEPLDLFKGEPDESMEKINQTVRSLEAYQSAYLQYKSNLKNYF
;
A
#
# COMPACT_ATOMS: atom_id res chain seq x y z
N MET A 1 -36.31 -5.56 12.29
CA MET A 1 -36.88 -5.94 10.98
C MET A 1 -36.76 -7.44 10.71
N ALA A 2 -35.56 -8.04 10.78
CA ALA A 2 -35.35 -9.50 10.64
C ALA A 2 -36.31 -10.34 11.51
N GLU A 3 -36.38 -10.05 12.81
CA GLU A 3 -37.26 -10.76 13.74
C GLU A 3 -38.75 -10.64 13.39
N LEU A 4 -39.16 -9.48 12.85
CA LEU A 4 -40.55 -9.24 12.48
C LEU A 4 -40.93 -10.07 11.26
N LEU A 5 -40.07 -10.10 10.24
CA LEU A 5 -40.26 -10.93 9.04
C LEU A 5 -40.22 -12.44 9.37
N ARG A 6 -39.39 -12.85 10.33
CA ARG A 6 -39.34 -14.23 10.84
C ARG A 6 -40.64 -14.61 11.55
N LYS A 7 -41.11 -13.76 12.47
CA LYS A 7 -42.32 -14.01 13.28
C LYS A 7 -43.60 -14.02 12.43
N THR A 8 -43.61 -13.32 11.30
CA THR A 8 -44.76 -13.30 10.37
C THR A 8 -44.69 -14.38 9.28
N ASN A 9 -43.68 -15.26 9.27
CA ASN A 9 -43.42 -16.23 8.19
C ASN A 9 -43.45 -15.57 6.80
N SER A 10 -42.85 -14.38 6.70
CA SER A 10 -42.83 -13.61 5.46
C SER A 10 -42.01 -14.33 4.39
N SER A 11 -42.52 -14.39 3.15
CA SER A 11 -41.76 -14.88 1.99
C SER A 11 -40.50 -14.06 1.69
N TYR A 12 -40.41 -12.82 2.21
CA TYR A 12 -39.23 -11.97 2.09
C TYR A 12 -38.13 -12.30 3.11
N TYR A 13 -38.43 -13.09 4.15
CA TYR A 13 -37.46 -13.37 5.21
C TYR A 13 -36.15 -13.97 4.68
N PRO A 14 -36.14 -15.01 3.80
CA PRO A 14 -34.88 -15.60 3.32
C PRO A 14 -34.00 -14.60 2.53
N ALA A 15 -34.63 -13.78 1.67
CA ALA A 15 -33.90 -12.77 0.90
C ALA A 15 -33.34 -11.66 1.81
N PHE A 16 -34.12 -11.23 2.81
CA PHE A 16 -33.68 -10.25 3.79
C PHE A 16 -32.55 -10.79 4.67
N GLU A 17 -32.62 -12.06 5.09
CA GLU A 17 -31.57 -12.72 5.87
C GLU A 17 -30.27 -12.84 5.07
N SER A 18 -30.33 -13.24 3.80
CA SER A 18 -29.16 -13.25 2.90
C SER A 18 -28.53 -11.86 2.79
N LEU A 19 -29.34 -10.83 2.52
CA LEU A 19 -28.86 -9.45 2.42
C LEU A 19 -28.20 -8.98 3.73
N LEU A 20 -28.79 -9.33 4.88
CA LEU A 20 -28.23 -8.95 6.17
C LEU A 20 -26.87 -9.59 6.42
N ASN A 21 -26.71 -10.87 6.05
CA ASN A 21 -25.44 -11.57 6.14
C ASN A 21 -24.39 -10.95 5.20
N ASP A 22 -24.74 -10.69 3.94
CA ASP A 22 -23.84 -10.06 2.97
C ASP A 22 -23.34 -8.68 3.47
N VAL A 23 -24.23 -7.88 4.06
CA VAL A 23 -23.88 -6.57 4.63
C VAL A 23 -23.00 -6.73 5.86
N SER A 24 -23.26 -7.72 6.71
CA SER A 24 -22.43 -7.99 7.89
C SER A 24 -21.02 -8.41 7.49
N ASP A 25 -20.90 -9.33 6.54
CA ASP A 25 -19.61 -9.83 6.03
C ASP A 25 -18.81 -8.70 5.36
N ALA A 26 -19.48 -7.88 4.54
CA ALA A 26 -18.85 -6.72 3.91
C ALA A 26 -18.39 -5.67 4.93
N LEU A 27 -19.15 -5.45 6.01
CA LEU A 27 -18.79 -4.54 7.08
C LEU A 27 -17.55 -5.03 7.84
N ASP A 28 -17.48 -6.31 8.15
CA ASP A 28 -16.34 -6.90 8.85
C ASP A 28 -15.07 -6.87 7.97
N GLU A 29 -15.20 -7.16 6.68
CA GLU A 29 -14.11 -6.98 5.72
C GLU A 29 -13.65 -5.52 5.63
N ALA A 30 -14.57 -4.56 5.54
CA ALA A 30 -14.23 -3.14 5.45
C ALA A 30 -13.52 -2.62 6.71
N LYS A 31 -13.96 -3.05 7.90
CA LYS A 31 -13.28 -2.70 9.17
C LYS A 31 -11.87 -3.29 9.24
N GLU A 32 -11.69 -4.55 8.83
CA GLU A 32 -10.38 -5.17 8.80
C GLU A 32 -9.44 -4.41 7.86
N ILE A 33 -9.91 -4.07 6.65
CA ILE A 33 -9.15 -3.29 5.68
C ILE A 33 -8.76 -1.92 6.28
N ASP A 34 -9.71 -1.17 6.82
CA ASP A 34 -9.45 0.17 7.38
C ASP A 34 -8.37 0.15 8.47
N ILE A 35 -8.46 -0.80 9.41
CA ILE A 35 -7.51 -0.91 10.52
C ILE A 35 -6.09 -1.18 10.02
N PHE A 36 -5.92 -2.10 9.05
CA PHE A 36 -4.59 -2.51 8.59
C PHE A 36 -4.00 -1.62 7.50
N LEU A 37 -4.82 -0.97 6.67
CA LEU A 37 -4.32 -0.09 5.61
C LEU A 37 -4.02 1.31 6.10
N LYS A 38 -4.67 1.78 7.15
CA LYS A 38 -4.41 3.11 7.71
C LYS A 38 -2.93 3.37 8.06
N PRO A 39 -2.18 2.48 8.76
CA PRO A 39 -0.76 2.70 8.99
C PRO A 39 0.08 2.60 7.72
N VAL A 40 -0.32 1.77 6.75
CA VAL A 40 0.35 1.68 5.44
C VAL A 40 0.21 2.99 4.67
N ALA A 41 -1.00 3.57 4.65
CA ALA A 41 -1.28 4.84 4.00
C ALA A 41 -0.41 5.97 4.57
N GLN A 42 -0.21 6.02 5.89
CA GLN A 42 0.68 7.01 6.52
C GLN A 42 2.13 6.91 6.03
N HIS A 43 2.63 5.70 5.74
CA HIS A 43 3.96 5.55 5.14
C HIS A 43 3.99 6.04 3.68
N PHE A 44 2.92 5.81 2.93
CA PHE A 44 2.82 6.30 1.55
C PHE A 44 2.74 7.82 1.51
N ASP A 45 1.93 8.44 2.38
CA ASP A 45 1.88 9.89 2.55
C ASP A 45 3.27 10.45 2.92
N GLY A 46 4.00 9.75 3.80
CA GLY A 46 5.37 10.12 4.18
C GLY A 46 6.33 10.09 2.99
N VAL A 47 6.26 9.04 2.15
CA VAL A 47 7.06 8.95 0.92
C VAL A 47 6.66 10.05 -0.06
N GLU A 48 5.36 10.30 -0.27
CA GLU A 48 4.85 11.34 -1.17
C GLU A 48 5.28 12.75 -0.81
N THR A 49 5.36 13.05 0.48
CA THR A 49 5.64 14.40 0.99
C THR A 49 7.12 14.67 1.26
N THR A 50 7.95 13.64 1.31
CA THR A 50 9.41 13.77 1.52
C THR A 50 10.10 14.00 0.17
N ASP A 51 11.13 14.85 0.16
CA ASP A 51 11.96 15.01 -1.03
C ASP A 51 12.55 13.66 -1.45
N PHE A 52 12.49 13.35 -2.75
CA PHE A 52 12.88 12.04 -3.26
C PHE A 52 14.33 11.67 -2.86
N GLY A 53 15.21 12.67 -2.78
CA GLY A 53 16.60 12.49 -2.35
C GLY A 53 16.78 12.06 -0.89
N GLU A 54 15.74 12.14 -0.06
CA GLU A 54 15.76 11.82 1.38
C GLU A 54 14.83 10.65 1.76
N THR A 55 14.16 10.03 0.78
CA THR A 55 13.16 8.96 1.00
C THR A 55 13.73 7.63 1.46
N GLU A 56 15.05 7.40 1.35
CA GLU A 56 15.69 6.10 1.63
C GLU A 56 15.37 5.54 3.02
N SER A 57 15.34 6.41 4.03
CA SER A 57 15.07 6.03 5.42
C SER A 57 13.64 5.56 5.67
N LEU A 58 12.71 5.87 4.76
CA LEU A 58 11.29 5.56 4.88
C LEU A 58 10.96 4.15 4.34
N TYR A 59 11.76 3.62 3.43
CA TYR A 59 11.47 2.35 2.77
C TYR A 59 11.47 1.16 3.71
N GLY A 60 12.40 1.12 4.66
CA GLY A 60 12.48 0.05 5.67
C GLY A 60 11.19 -0.04 6.50
N PRO A 61 10.82 1.02 7.24
CA PRO A 61 9.56 1.07 7.98
C PRO A 61 8.31 0.78 7.13
N MET A 62 8.25 1.32 5.91
CA MET A 62 7.14 1.10 5.00
C MET A 62 6.97 -0.39 4.64
N PHE A 63 8.05 -1.06 4.24
CA PHE A 63 7.99 -2.49 3.89
C PHE A 63 7.74 -3.38 5.12
N HIS A 64 8.22 -2.98 6.30
CA HIS A 64 7.88 -3.65 7.55
C HIS A 64 6.37 -3.64 7.80
N THR A 65 5.75 -2.46 7.70
CA THR A 65 4.30 -2.29 7.90
C THR A 65 3.50 -3.03 6.83
N LEU A 66 3.96 -3.05 5.58
CA LEU A 66 3.36 -3.88 4.51
C LEU A 66 3.41 -5.38 4.83
N CYS A 67 4.52 -5.87 5.38
CA CYS A 67 4.64 -7.28 5.79
C CYS A 67 3.69 -7.61 6.96
N LEU A 68 3.58 -6.71 7.96
CA LEU A 68 2.62 -6.85 9.06
C LEU A 68 1.18 -6.87 8.55
N MET A 69 0.83 -5.98 7.61
CA MET A 69 -0.49 -5.95 6.98
C MET A 69 -0.76 -7.27 6.23
N TRP A 70 0.18 -7.77 5.44
CA TRP A 70 0.04 -9.04 4.72
C TRP A 70 -0.15 -10.23 5.69
N ALA A 71 0.59 -10.24 6.80
CA ALA A 71 0.53 -11.29 7.81
C ALA A 71 -0.73 -11.27 8.68
N ASN A 72 -1.41 -10.12 8.81
CA ASN A 72 -2.53 -9.98 9.76
C ASN A 72 -3.89 -9.67 9.10
N CYS A 73 -3.93 -9.02 7.93
CA CYS A 73 -5.17 -8.69 7.23
C CYS A 73 -5.62 -9.83 6.29
N LYS A 74 -6.66 -10.58 6.66
CA LYS A 74 -7.19 -11.68 5.81
C LYS A 74 -7.74 -11.16 4.50
N ALA A 75 -8.40 -10.00 4.53
CA ALA A 75 -8.92 -9.33 3.34
C ALA A 75 -7.79 -9.03 2.32
N TYR A 76 -6.61 -8.59 2.76
CA TYR A 76 -5.47 -8.29 1.87
C TYR A 76 -4.52 -9.44 1.64
N ARG A 77 -4.60 -10.55 2.40
CA ARG A 77 -3.87 -11.80 2.16
C ARG A 77 -4.41 -12.58 0.95
N ARG A 78 -4.64 -11.86 -0.15
CA ARG A 78 -5.09 -12.36 -1.45
C ARG A 78 -4.10 -11.84 -2.50
N PRO A 79 -3.49 -12.71 -3.33
CA PRO A 79 -2.53 -12.28 -4.35
C PRO A 79 -3.04 -11.13 -5.23
N ALA A 80 -4.32 -11.16 -5.62
CA ALA A 80 -4.94 -10.13 -6.43
C ALA A 80 -4.90 -8.72 -5.82
N ARG A 81 -4.89 -8.58 -4.49
CA ARG A 81 -4.87 -7.26 -3.81
C ARG A 81 -3.46 -6.78 -3.52
N ILE A 82 -2.58 -7.67 -3.01
CA ILE A 82 -1.20 -7.28 -2.70
C ILE A 82 -0.39 -6.95 -3.97
N ILE A 83 -0.66 -7.64 -5.09
CA ILE A 83 0.02 -7.34 -6.36
C ILE A 83 -0.33 -5.93 -6.83
N VAL A 84 -1.61 -5.55 -6.77
CA VAL A 84 -2.05 -4.20 -7.15
C VAL A 84 -1.46 -3.16 -6.21
N LEU A 85 -1.45 -3.39 -4.90
CA LEU A 85 -0.84 -2.47 -3.93
C LEU A 85 0.65 -2.23 -4.20
N LEU A 86 1.41 -3.30 -4.46
CA LEU A 86 2.83 -3.19 -4.79
C LEU A 86 3.06 -2.54 -6.15
N GLN A 87 2.15 -2.76 -7.12
CA GLN A 87 2.20 -2.09 -8.40
C GLN A 87 1.98 -0.57 -8.25
N GLU A 88 0.98 -0.15 -7.48
CA GLU A 88 0.75 1.27 -7.22
C GLU A 88 1.89 1.92 -6.43
N LEU A 89 2.50 1.18 -5.50
CA LEU A 89 3.71 1.65 -4.82
C LEU A 89 4.87 1.84 -5.81
N ASN A 90 5.09 0.90 -6.73
CA ASN A 90 6.11 1.08 -7.77
C ASN A 90 5.79 2.27 -8.68
N ASN A 91 4.51 2.48 -9.03
CA ASN A 91 4.08 3.64 -9.82
C ASN A 91 4.39 4.95 -9.08
N LEU A 92 4.15 5.01 -7.78
CA LEU A 92 4.49 6.17 -6.95
C LEU A 92 6.00 6.47 -6.99
N ILE A 93 6.84 5.47 -6.74
CA ILE A 93 8.30 5.64 -6.75
C ILE A 93 8.81 6.07 -8.14
N MET A 94 8.30 5.47 -9.21
CA MET A 94 8.65 5.87 -10.58
C MET A 94 8.24 7.31 -10.88
N LYS A 95 7.06 7.72 -10.42
CA LYS A 95 6.56 9.09 -10.58
C LYS A 95 7.47 10.08 -9.86
N GLN A 96 7.78 9.85 -8.58
CA GLN A 96 8.65 10.74 -7.80
C GLN A 96 10.07 10.82 -8.37
N ALA A 97 10.64 9.69 -8.80
CA ALA A 97 11.95 9.67 -9.46
C ALA A 97 11.93 10.50 -10.75
N SER A 98 10.84 10.42 -11.53
CA SER A 98 10.70 11.18 -12.79
C SER A 98 10.52 12.67 -12.54
N GLU A 99 9.76 13.04 -11.51
CA GLU A 99 9.56 14.43 -11.09
C GLU A 99 10.85 15.04 -10.52
N PHE A 100 11.60 14.26 -9.73
CA PHE A 100 12.91 14.66 -9.24
C PHE A 100 13.92 14.83 -10.38
N MET A 101 13.86 13.98 -11.41
CA MET A 101 14.71 14.07 -12.62
C MET A 101 14.06 14.90 -13.74
N GLU A 102 13.44 16.05 -13.44
CA GLU A 102 12.84 16.89 -14.47
C GLU A 102 13.87 17.24 -15.58
N PRO A 103 13.61 16.89 -16.86
CA PRO A 103 14.62 17.03 -17.92
C PRO A 103 15.09 18.47 -18.13
N LEU A 104 14.20 19.45 -17.99
CA LEU A 104 14.55 20.85 -18.17
C LEU A 104 15.55 21.32 -17.11
N ASP A 105 15.42 20.85 -15.87
CA ASP A 105 16.34 21.16 -14.79
C ASP A 105 17.68 20.44 -15.00
N LEU A 106 17.64 19.18 -15.41
CA LEU A 106 18.84 18.38 -15.66
C LEU A 106 19.70 18.94 -16.80
N PHE A 107 19.10 19.41 -17.90
CA PHE A 107 19.85 19.92 -19.05
C PHE A 107 20.24 21.40 -18.93
N LYS A 108 19.60 22.17 -18.04
CA LYS A 108 19.95 23.58 -17.79
C LYS A 108 20.88 23.77 -16.59
N GLY A 109 20.93 22.80 -15.67
CA GLY A 109 21.82 22.82 -14.50
C GLY A 109 23.30 22.66 -14.86
N GLU A 110 24.17 22.88 -13.87
CA GLU A 110 25.59 22.59 -14.05
C GLU A 110 25.80 21.07 -14.18
N PRO A 111 26.71 20.61 -15.06
CA PRO A 111 26.91 19.17 -15.30
C PRO A 111 27.16 18.35 -14.03
N ASP A 112 27.91 18.91 -13.07
CA ASP A 112 28.23 18.24 -11.81
C ASP A 112 26.99 18.12 -10.90
N GLU A 113 26.15 19.16 -10.83
CA GLU A 113 24.89 19.14 -10.07
C GLU A 113 23.89 18.14 -10.66
N SER A 114 23.73 18.15 -11.99
CA SER A 114 22.86 17.21 -12.69
C SER A 114 23.34 15.76 -12.53
N MET A 115 24.65 15.53 -12.54
CA MET A 115 25.22 14.21 -12.30
C MET A 115 24.95 13.73 -10.86
N GLU A 116 25.09 14.61 -9.86
CA GLU A 116 24.79 14.26 -8.47
C GLU A 116 23.31 13.92 -8.29
N LYS A 117 22.40 14.68 -8.92
CA LYS A 117 20.96 14.41 -8.90
C LYS A 117 20.61 13.03 -9.49
N ILE A 118 21.24 12.66 -10.61
CA ILE A 118 21.07 11.33 -11.22
C ILE A 118 21.60 10.24 -10.28
N ASN A 119 22.80 10.42 -9.70
CA ASN A 119 23.39 9.46 -8.77
C ASN A 119 22.52 9.27 -7.53
N GLN A 120 21.98 10.35 -6.97
CA GLN A 120 21.06 10.30 -5.83
C GLN A 120 19.77 9.55 -6.19
N THR A 121 19.26 9.75 -7.41
CA THR A 121 18.08 9.02 -7.88
C THR A 121 18.34 7.51 -7.96
N VAL A 122 19.48 7.11 -8.55
CA VAL A 122 19.86 5.70 -8.66
C VAL A 122 20.02 5.08 -7.27
N ARG A 123 20.70 5.76 -6.34
CA ARG A 123 20.87 5.29 -4.95
C ARG A 123 19.53 5.08 -4.25
N SER A 124 18.59 6.02 -4.37
CA SER A 124 17.26 5.88 -3.77
C SER A 124 16.47 4.70 -4.35
N LEU A 125 16.52 4.49 -5.68
CA LEU A 125 15.89 3.35 -6.33
C LEU A 125 16.52 2.00 -5.91
N GLU A 126 17.84 1.95 -5.80
CA GLU A 126 18.57 0.78 -5.30
C GLU A 126 18.23 0.48 -3.84
N ALA A 127 18.09 1.51 -3.00
CA ALA A 127 17.67 1.39 -1.61
C ALA A 127 16.24 0.84 -1.50
N TYR A 128 15.30 1.35 -2.31
CA TYR A 128 13.94 0.84 -2.40
C TYR A 128 13.91 -0.64 -2.81
N GLN A 129 14.64 -1.00 -3.88
CA GLN A 129 14.71 -2.38 -4.35
C GLN A 129 15.33 -3.31 -3.29
N SER A 130 16.41 -2.87 -2.64
CA SER A 130 17.10 -3.62 -1.59
C SER A 130 16.20 -3.85 -0.39
N ALA A 131 15.46 -2.83 0.04
CA ALA A 131 14.47 -2.95 1.11
C ALA A 131 13.40 -3.97 0.73
N TYR A 132 12.80 -3.87 -0.46
CA TYR A 132 11.81 -4.86 -0.92
C TYR A 132 12.35 -6.29 -0.85
N LEU A 133 13.56 -6.53 -1.37
CA LEU A 133 14.18 -7.86 -1.39
C LEU A 133 14.47 -8.37 0.03
N GLN A 134 14.98 -7.51 0.91
CA GLN A 134 15.23 -7.84 2.32
C GLN A 134 13.94 -8.28 3.02
N TYR A 135 12.87 -7.49 2.92
CA TYR A 135 11.60 -7.82 3.58
C TYR A 135 10.91 -9.04 2.96
N LYS A 136 10.97 -9.17 1.63
CA LYS A 136 10.47 -10.37 0.93
C LYS A 136 11.19 -11.64 1.38
N SER A 137 12.51 -11.61 1.53
CA SER A 137 13.29 -12.77 1.97
C SER A 137 12.95 -13.19 3.41
N ASN A 138 12.63 -12.21 4.26
CA ASN A 138 12.29 -12.41 5.68
C ASN A 138 10.78 -12.53 5.93
N LEU A 139 9.96 -12.62 4.88
CA LEU A 139 8.50 -12.61 4.99
C LEU A 139 7.97 -13.74 5.90
N LYS A 140 8.69 -14.87 5.95
CA LYS A 140 8.35 -16.01 6.83
C LYS A 140 8.38 -15.67 8.32
N ASN A 141 9.16 -14.68 8.73
CA ASN A 141 9.29 -14.27 10.13
C ASN A 141 8.08 -13.48 10.65
N TYR A 142 7.15 -13.10 9.76
CA TYR A 142 5.93 -12.37 10.09
C TYR A 142 4.73 -13.30 10.35
N PHE A 143 4.86 -14.60 10.07
CA PHE A 143 3.80 -15.60 10.18
C PHE A 143 3.96 -16.51 11.40
#